data_AF-D5EHS0-F1
#
_entry.id   AF-D5EHS0-F1
#
_cell.length_a   1.000
_cell.length_b   1.000
_cell.length_c   1.000
_cell.angle_alpha   90.00
_cell.angle_beta   90.00
_cell.angle_gamma   90.00
#
_symmetry.space_group_name_H-M   'P 1'
#
loop_
_entity.id
_entity.type
_entity.pdbx_description
1 polymer ?
#
loop_
_entity_poly.entity_id
_entity_poly.type
_entity_poly.pdbx_seq_one_letter_code
_entity_poly.pdbx_strand_id
1 'polypeptide(L)' 'MQYDLMRADLERILQKKPLLEGESLVDVLARLDACAQGAELPERLQHYLSKRSYQKALDWLDDPSLPHQL' A
#
# COMPACT_ATOMS: atom_id res chain seq x y z
N MET A 1 7.52 9.52 -5.56
CA MET A 1 8.43 8.35 -5.63
C MET A 1 8.07 7.25 -4.62
N GLN A 2 8.07 7.48 -3.30
CA GLN A 2 7.72 6.42 -2.33
C GLN A 2 6.25 5.97 -2.41
N TYR A 3 5.32 6.93 -2.54
CA TYR A 3 3.89 6.62 -2.68
C TYR A 3 3.51 5.97 -4.02
N ASP A 4 4.26 6.21 -5.09
CA ASP A 4 3.99 5.60 -6.41
C ASP A 4 4.30 4.11 -6.40
N LEU A 5 5.42 3.72 -5.77
CA LEU A 5 5.78 2.32 -5.57
C LEU A 5 4.77 1.63 -4.65
N MET A 6 4.38 2.30 -3.56
CA MET A 6 3.38 1.80 -2.63
C MET A 6 2.02 1.59 -3.31
N ARG A 7 1.58 2.54 -4.14
CA ARG A 7 0.36 2.40 -4.96
C ARG A 7 0.46 1.18 -5.87
N ALA A 8 1.55 1.03 -6.61
CA ALA A 8 1.74 -0.11 -7.50
C ALA A 8 1.72 -1.46 -6.76
N ASP A 9 2.31 -1.51 -5.57
CA ASP A 9 2.32 -2.71 -4.72
C ASP A 9 0.93 -3.02 -4.16
N LEU A 10 0.19 -2.01 -3.73
CA LEU A 10 -1.21 -2.16 -3.31
C LEU A 10 -2.09 -2.64 -4.47
N GLU A 11 -1.92 -2.09 -5.67
CA GLU A 11 -2.64 -2.52 -6.87
C GLU A 11 -2.33 -3.98 -7.24
N ARG A 12 -1.08 -4.43 -7.10
CA ARG A 12 -0.68 -5.83 -7.30
C ARG A 12 -1.33 -6.75 -6.27
N ILE A 13 -1.29 -6.37 -4.99
CA ILE A 13 -1.91 -7.14 -3.90
C ILE A 13 -3.42 -7.27 -4.09
N LEU A 14 -4.07 -6.19 -4.55
CA LEU A 14 -5.50 -6.15 -4.84
C LEU A 14 -5.87 -6.76 -6.20
N GLN A 15 -4.91 -7.38 -6.90
CA GLN A 15 -5.09 -8.01 -8.22
C GLN A 15 -5.59 -7.04 -9.31
N LYS A 16 -5.40 -5.74 -9.12
CA LYS A 16 -5.69 -4.69 -10.12
C LYS A 16 -4.60 -4.61 -11.19
N LYS A 17 -3.38 -5.08 -10.87
CA LYS A 17 -2.25 -5.20 -11.78
C LYS A 17 -1.60 -6.58 -11.65
N PRO A 18 -1.01 -7.12 -12.73
CA PRO A 18 -0.22 -8.35 -12.63
C PRO A 18 1.05 -8.11 -11.81
N LEU A 19 1.54 -9.18 -11.17
CA LEU A 19 2.89 -9.22 -10.60
C LEU A 19 3.93 -9.06 -11.71
N LEU A 20 5.10 -8.52 -11.35
CA LEU A 20 6.23 -8.47 -12.27
C LEU A 20 6.77 -9.87 -12.54
N GLU A 21 7.48 -10.03 -13.66
CA GLU A 21 8.11 -11.31 -14.00
C GLU A 21 9.14 -11.71 -12.92
N GLY A 22 9.03 -12.94 -12.41
CA GLY A 22 9.89 -13.43 -11.32
C GLY A 22 9.55 -12.89 -9.93
N GLU A 23 8.54 -12.03 -9.80
CA GLU A 23 8.08 -11.50 -8.52
C GLU A 23 6.96 -12.37 -7.94
N SER A 24 7.06 -12.69 -6.65
CA SER A 24 5.98 -13.33 -5.91
C SER A 24 5.16 -12.31 -5.12
N LEU A 25 3.94 -12.67 -4.74
CA LEU A 25 3.12 -11.86 -3.84
C LEU A 25 3.82 -11.59 -2.49
N VAL A 26 4.66 -12.53 -2.04
CA VAL A 26 5.45 -12.39 -0.80
C VAL A 26 6.47 -11.26 -0.94
N ASP A 27 7.11 -11.11 -2.10
CA ASP A 27 8.08 -10.04 -2.35
C ASP A 27 7.40 -8.67 -2.32
N VAL A 28 6.20 -8.56 -2.91
CA VAL A 28 5.41 -7.33 -2.90
C VAL A 28 4.99 -6.96 -1.47
N LEU A 29 4.56 -7.94 -0.66
CA LEU A 29 4.21 -7.73 0.73
C LEU A 29 5.42 -7.30 1.57
N ALA A 30 6.58 -7.94 1.38
CA ALA A 30 7.80 -7.58 2.10
C ALA A 30 8.26 -6.15 1.81
N ARG A 31 8.16 -5.70 0.55
CA ARG A 31 8.42 -4.30 0.19
C ARG A 31 7.45 -3.33 0.87
N LEU A 32 6.15 -3.68 0.87
CA LEU A 32 5.14 -2.85 1.49
C LEU A 32 5.35 -2.74 3.00
N ASP A 33 5.69 -3.84 3.66
CA ASP A 33 6.04 -3.87 5.09
C ASP A 33 7.29 -3.04 5.40
N ALA A 34 8.32 -3.11 4.55
CA ALA A 34 9.51 -2.26 4.69
C ALA A 34 9.18 -0.77 4.53
N CYS A 35 8.29 -0.42 3.59
CA CYS A 35 7.79 0.94 3.44
C CYS A 35 6.98 1.40 4.66
N ALA A 36 6.15 0.52 5.22
CA ALA A 36 5.33 0.80 6.40
C ALA A 36 6.15 1.08 7.67
N GLN A 37 7.36 0.50 7.74
CA GLN A 37 8.32 0.66 8.84
C GLN A 37 9.24 1.87 8.67
N GLY A 38 9.31 2.46 7.48
CA GLY A 38 10.05 3.69 7.21
C GLY A 38 9.41 4.90 7.90
N ALA A 39 10.18 5.66 8.66
CA ALA A 39 9.72 6.60 9.67
C ALA A 39 9.03 7.90 9.18
N GLU A 40 8.44 7.95 7.99
CA GLU A 40 7.85 9.18 7.43
C GLU A 40 6.46 8.97 6.79
N LEU A 41 5.69 7.97 7.25
CA LEU A 41 4.32 7.79 6.79
C LEU A 41 3.31 8.55 7.64
N PRO A 42 2.29 9.17 7.02
CA PRO A 42 1.13 9.68 7.72
C PRO A 42 0.48 8.61 8.58
N GLU A 43 0.11 8.96 9.81
CA GLU A 43 -0.42 8.03 10.82
C GLU A 43 -1.60 7.19 10.29
N ARG A 44 -2.50 7.79 9.50
CA ARG A 44 -3.62 7.08 8.87
C ARG A 44 -3.17 6.01 7.87
N LEU A 45 -2.20 6.34 7.03
CA LEU A 45 -1.68 5.39 6.04
C LEU A 45 -0.94 4.25 6.75
N GLN A 46 -0.11 4.57 7.75
CA GLN A 46 0.54 3.56 8.58
C GLN A 46 -0.49 2.66 9.30
N HIS A 47 -1.58 3.24 9.80
CA HIS A 47 -2.67 2.48 10.39
C HIS A 47 -3.27 1.49 9.39
N TYR A 48 -3.63 1.92 8.18
CA TYR A 48 -4.20 1.01 7.17
C TYR A 48 -3.23 -0.10 6.76
N LEU A 49 -1.94 0.22 6.58
CA LEU A 49 -0.91 -0.76 6.25
C LEU A 49 -0.70 -1.77 7.38
N SER A 50 -0.61 -1.32 8.65
CA SER A 50 -0.45 -2.22 9.80
C SER A 50 -1.63 -3.17 10.02
N LYS A 51 -2.84 -2.75 9.59
CA LYS A 51 -4.06 -3.57 9.61
C LYS A 51 -4.26 -4.40 8.34
N ARG A 52 -3.29 -4.38 7.40
CA ARG A 52 -3.40 -5.01 6.08
C ARG A 52 -4.68 -4.60 5.33
N SER A 53 -5.18 -3.39 5.58
CA SER A 53 -6.33 -2.80 4.93
C SER A 53 -5.91 -2.17 3.60
N TYR A 54 -5.45 -2.99 2.66
CA TYR A 54 -4.81 -2.54 1.42
C TYR A 54 -5.72 -1.68 0.53
N GLN A 55 -7.02 -1.99 0.47
CA GLN A 55 -7.98 -1.18 -0.28
C GLN A 55 -8.07 0.24 0.30
N LYS A 56 -8.16 0.38 1.63
CA LYS A 56 -8.17 1.70 2.28
C LYS A 56 -6.86 2.45 2.15
N ALA A 57 -5.73 1.73 2.21
CA ALA A 57 -4.42 2.35 1.96
C ALA A 57 -4.35 2.91 0.54
N LEU A 58 -4.87 2.18 -0.45
CA LEU A 58 -4.95 2.64 -1.83
C LEU A 58 -5.89 3.84 -1.98
N ASP A 59 -7.10 3.77 -1.41
CA ASP A 59 -8.08 4.87 -1.43
C ASP A 59 -7.52 6.13 -0.76
N TRP A 60 -6.75 5.97 0.31
CA TRP A 60 -6.06 7.06 0.99
C TRP A 60 -4.97 7.69 0.12
N LEU A 61 -4.22 6.89 -0.63
CA LEU A 61 -3.21 7.41 -1.58
C LEU A 61 -3.85 8.17 -2.75
N ASP A 62 -5.05 7.80 -3.15
CA ASP A 62 -5.79 8.47 -4.23
C ASP A 62 -6.43 9.78 -3.78
N ASP A 63 -7.01 9.81 -2.59
CA ASP A 63 -7.51 11.05 -1.99
C ASP A 63 -7.36 11.06 -0.46
N PRO A 64 -6.28 11.66 0.09
CA PRO A 64 -6.04 11.73 1.54
C PRO A 64 -7.06 12.55 2.34
N SER A 65 -7.88 13.38 1.66
CA SER A 65 -8.81 14.32 2.29
C SER A 65 -10.17 13.71 2.61
N LEU A 66 -10.51 12.58 1.98
CA LEU A 66 -11.78 11.93 2.23
C LEU A 66 -11.81 11.28 3.62
N PRO A 67 -12.96 11.31 4.30
CA PRO A 67 -13.20 10.38 5.39
C PRO A 67 -13.31 8.98 4.77
N HIS A 68 -12.22 8.21 4.73
CA HIS A 68 -12.25 6.78 4.38
C HIS A 68 -12.89 6.00 5.53
N GLN A 69 -14.17 6.28 5.76
CA GLN A 69 -15.05 5.48 6.59
C GLN A 69 -15.55 4.29 5.75
N LEU A 70 -15.50 3.13 6.39
CA LEU A 70 -15.95 1.83 5.86
C LEU A 70 -17.36 1.89 5.29
#